data_AF-W2XC18-F1
#
_entry.id   AF-W2XC18-F1
#
_cell.length_a   1.000
_cell.length_b   1.000
_cell.length_c   1.000
_cell.angle_alpha   90.00
_cell.angle_beta   90.00
_cell.angle_gamma   90.00
#
_symmetry.space_group_name_H-M   'P 1'
#
loop_
_entity.id
_entity.type
_entity.pdbx_description
1 polymer ?
#
loop_
_entity_poly.entity_id
_entity_poly.type
_entity_poly.pdbx_seq_one_letter_code
_entity_poly.pdbx_strand_id
1 'polypeptide(L)'
;MSDQVFHIDPPPEKNYLNHDAAESALHAWTRSNGFNVSRRRIRKNDNGEICIRNYECDRAGKPKCTQKLAAEDRVRIKRGSKRCGCPMRISLRAIDKNAPAGEWAIVHTGNGSAVHNHKPSMDARVHAAHRSRAAQDIIATSERSVHSTIEAQSAAGVPVANIYATMLNHDPNTMLLPKDIANAKD
;
A
#
# COMPACT_ATOMS: atom_id res chain seq x y z
N MET A 1 8.81 -25.23 5.49
CA MET A 1 9.28 -23.94 4.94
C MET A 1 10.00 -23.27 6.07
N SER A 2 11.31 -23.07 5.97
CA SER A 2 12.12 -22.54 7.08
C SER A 2 11.52 -21.25 7.63
N ASP A 3 11.27 -21.22 8.93
CA ASP A 3 10.74 -20.09 9.70
C ASP A 3 11.80 -18.98 9.80
N GLN A 4 12.15 -18.38 8.68
CA GLN A 4 13.10 -17.28 8.68
C GLN A 4 12.41 -16.04 9.21
N VAL A 5 12.75 -15.67 10.44
CA VAL A 5 12.30 -14.44 11.09
C VAL A 5 13.20 -13.30 10.67
N PHE A 6 12.58 -12.21 10.21
CA PHE A 6 13.23 -10.94 9.94
C PHE A 6 12.67 -9.91 10.91
N HIS A 7 13.56 -9.11 11.49
CA HIS A 7 13.19 -7.98 12.33
C HIS A 7 13.26 -6.70 11.49
N ILE A 8 12.14 -5.99 11.38
CA ILE A 8 12.07 -4.67 10.75
C ILE A 8 11.52 -3.73 11.81
N ASP A 9 12.16 -2.59 12.03
CA ASP A 9 11.73 -1.68 13.09
C ASP A 9 10.31 -1.18 12.83
N PRO A 10 9.43 -1.27 13.84
CA PRO A 10 8.06 -0.82 13.69
C PRO A 10 8.05 0.73 13.57
N PRO A 11 7.03 1.29 12.92
CA PRO A 11 6.82 2.74 12.96
C PRO A 11 6.80 3.26 14.40
N PRO A 12 7.42 4.41 14.69
CA PRO A 12 7.46 4.95 16.04
C PRO A 12 6.05 5.20 16.57
N GLU A 13 5.83 4.89 17.86
CA GLU A 13 4.57 5.23 18.52
C GLU A 13 4.50 6.74 18.69
N LYS A 14 3.52 7.35 18.03
CA LYS A 14 3.29 8.79 18.00
C LYS A 14 1.81 9.08 17.86
N ASN A 15 1.39 10.22 18.42
CA ASN A 15 0.04 10.76 18.27
C ASN A 15 -0.05 11.67 17.05
N TYR A 16 -1.22 11.65 16.43
CA TYR A 16 -1.55 12.42 15.24
C TYR A 16 -2.92 13.06 15.44
N LEU A 17 -3.14 14.19 14.77
CA LEU A 17 -4.34 15.01 14.93
C LEU A 17 -5.65 14.25 14.65
N ASN A 18 -5.62 13.28 13.74
CA ASN A 18 -6.76 12.45 13.35
C ASN A 18 -6.30 11.13 12.73
N HIS A 19 -7.27 10.26 12.42
CA HIS A 19 -7.05 8.95 11.78
C HIS A 19 -6.24 9.06 10.48
N ASP A 20 -6.60 10.00 9.60
CA ASP A 20 -6.01 10.09 8.26
C ASP A 20 -4.56 10.55 8.32
N ALA A 21 -4.24 11.47 9.24
CA ALA A 21 -2.86 11.86 9.53
C ALA A 21 -2.02 10.67 10.05
N ALA A 22 -2.58 9.87 10.96
CA ALA A 22 -1.91 8.66 11.46
C ALA A 22 -1.70 7.60 10.36
N GLU A 23 -2.70 7.39 9.50
CA GLU A 23 -2.61 6.42 8.40
C GLU A 23 -1.62 6.88 7.32
N SER A 24 -1.61 8.16 6.97
CA SER A 24 -0.62 8.73 6.06
C SER A 24 0.80 8.57 6.61
N ALA A 25 1.01 8.86 7.89
CA ALA A 25 2.32 8.67 8.54
C ALA A 25 2.75 7.19 8.56
N LEU A 26 1.81 6.28 8.85
CA LEU A 26 2.04 4.83 8.78
C LEU A 26 2.45 4.39 7.36
N HIS A 27 1.74 4.86 6.34
CA HIS A 27 2.07 4.52 4.95
C HIS A 27 3.39 5.13 4.47
N ALA A 28 3.71 6.36 4.88
CA ALA A 28 5.00 6.98 4.62
C ALA A 28 6.14 6.17 5.25
N TRP A 29 6.01 5.78 6.52
CA TRP A 29 7.02 4.98 7.21
C TRP A 29 7.24 3.62 6.53
N THR A 30 6.15 2.89 6.26
CA THR A 30 6.25 1.54 5.66
C THR A 30 6.87 1.61 4.26
N ARG A 31 6.58 2.66 3.48
CA ARG A 31 7.22 2.90 2.18
C ARG A 31 8.73 3.02 2.28
N SER A 32 9.23 3.81 3.23
CA SER A 32 10.67 3.99 3.45
C SER A 32 11.35 2.74 4.02
N ASN A 33 10.59 1.87 4.71
CA ASN A 33 11.09 0.64 5.33
C ASN A 33 10.87 -0.62 4.47
N GLY A 34 10.50 -0.47 3.19
CA GLY A 34 10.48 -1.57 2.22
C GLY A 34 9.33 -2.56 2.39
N PHE A 35 8.22 -2.17 3.02
CA PHE A 35 7.01 -3.00 3.04
C PHE A 35 5.76 -2.14 2.92
N ASN A 36 4.59 -2.79 2.92
CA ASN A 36 3.33 -2.06 3.02
C ASN A 36 2.43 -2.76 4.03
N VAL A 37 1.44 -2.01 4.52
CA VAL A 37 0.35 -2.54 5.33
C VAL A 37 -0.99 -2.32 4.64
N SER A 38 -1.96 -3.17 4.97
CA SER A 38 -3.33 -3.10 4.48
C SER A 38 -4.32 -3.14 5.63
N ARG A 39 -5.40 -2.36 5.51
CA ARG A 39 -6.49 -2.31 6.48
C ARG A 39 -7.12 -3.70 6.64
N ARG A 40 -7.40 -4.12 7.89
CA ARG A 40 -7.96 -5.44 8.18
C ARG A 40 -9.24 -5.42 9.02
N ARG A 41 -9.11 -5.35 10.35
CA ARG A 41 -10.25 -5.34 11.28
C ARG A 41 -10.47 -3.94 11.82
N ILE A 42 -11.73 -3.62 12.06
CA ILE A 42 -12.14 -2.45 12.84
C ILE A 42 -12.59 -2.90 14.22
N ARG A 43 -12.46 -2.02 15.21
CA ARG A 43 -13.32 -2.04 16.38
C ARG A 43 -14.03 -0.71 16.48
N LYS A 44 -15.28 -0.79 16.91
CA LYS A 44 -16.15 0.36 17.10
C LYS A 44 -16.36 0.62 18.59
N ASN A 45 -16.62 1.86 18.95
CA ASN A 45 -17.13 2.22 20.27
C ASN A 45 -18.62 1.86 20.39
N ASP A 46 -19.21 2.13 21.55
CA ASP A 46 -20.63 1.84 21.82
C ASP A 46 -21.56 2.70 20.95
N ASN A 47 -21.09 3.87 20.49
CA ASN A 47 -21.78 4.75 19.54
C ASN A 47 -21.70 4.25 18.08
N GLY A 48 -21.01 3.14 17.81
CA GLY A 48 -20.86 2.57 16.48
C GLY A 48 -19.79 3.22 15.60
N GLU A 49 -18.99 4.13 16.14
CA GLU A 49 -17.90 4.84 15.47
C GLU A 49 -16.59 4.06 15.56
N ILE A 50 -15.72 4.17 14.55
CA ILE A 50 -14.47 3.41 14.50
C ILE A 50 -13.45 4.04 15.46
N CYS A 51 -13.06 3.31 16.51
CA CYS A 51 -12.05 3.76 17.48
C CYS A 51 -10.72 3.00 17.37
N ILE A 52 -10.69 1.86 16.68
CA ILE A 52 -9.47 1.08 16.43
C ILE A 52 -9.47 0.56 14.99
N ARG A 53 -8.36 0.74 14.30
CA ARG A 53 -8.11 0.20 12.95
C ARG A 53 -6.87 -0.68 12.97
N ASN A 54 -7.04 -1.96 12.69
CA ASN A 54 -5.93 -2.91 12.62
C ASN A 54 -5.41 -3.02 11.19
N TYR A 55 -4.10 -3.11 11.09
CA TYR A 55 -3.35 -3.27 9.85
C TYR A 55 -2.52 -4.54 9.88
N GLU A 56 -2.35 -5.13 8.69
CA GLU A 56 -1.48 -6.26 8.46
C GLU A 56 -0.51 -5.98 7.33
N CYS A 57 0.69 -6.57 7.38
CA CYS A 57 1.61 -6.53 6.25
C CYS A 57 0.90 -6.98 4.96
N ASP A 58 1.21 -6.36 3.83
CA ASP A 58 0.63 -6.68 2.52
C ASP A 58 0.95 -8.10 2.04
N ARG A 59 1.98 -8.72 2.62
CA ARG A 59 2.33 -10.14 2.45
C ARG A 59 1.68 -11.07 3.49
N ALA A 60 0.76 -10.57 4.31
CA ALA A 60 -0.01 -11.38 5.23
C ALA A 60 -0.99 -12.33 4.52
N GLY A 61 -1.34 -13.42 5.20
CA GLY A 61 -2.23 -14.45 4.69
C GLY A 61 -1.55 -15.43 3.72
N LYS A 62 -2.24 -16.49 3.35
CA LYS A 62 -1.71 -17.49 2.42
C LYS A 62 -1.92 -17.03 0.96
N PRO A 63 -1.03 -17.39 0.01
CA PRO A 63 -1.35 -17.28 -1.40
C PRO A 63 -2.72 -17.89 -1.68
N LYS A 64 -3.52 -17.25 -2.54
CA LYS A 64 -4.76 -17.87 -3.00
C LYS A 64 -4.39 -19.10 -3.84
N CYS A 65 -5.05 -20.23 -3.61
CA CYS A 65 -4.93 -21.37 -4.51
C CYS A 65 -5.65 -21.04 -5.82
N THR A 66 -4.89 -20.73 -6.87
CA THR A 66 -5.41 -20.40 -8.21
C THR A 66 -5.39 -21.60 -9.15
N GLN A 67 -5.01 -22.78 -8.67
CA GLN A 67 -4.87 -23.99 -9.48
C GLN A 67 -6.20 -24.45 -10.11
N LYS A 68 -7.34 -24.11 -9.49
CA LYS A 68 -8.67 -24.48 -9.96
C LYS A 68 -9.33 -23.43 -10.87
N LEU A 69 -8.64 -22.32 -11.20
CA LEU A 69 -9.20 -21.29 -12.07
C LEU A 69 -9.03 -21.68 -13.54
N ALA A 70 -10.15 -21.75 -14.27
CA ALA A 70 -10.18 -21.92 -15.72
C ALA A 70 -9.48 -20.74 -16.40
N ALA A 71 -9.00 -20.94 -17.64
CA ALA A 71 -8.27 -19.90 -18.37
C ALA A 71 -9.14 -18.65 -18.63
N GLU A 72 -10.42 -18.85 -18.91
CA GLU A 72 -11.42 -17.79 -19.10
C GLU A 72 -11.70 -16.96 -17.83
N ASP A 73 -11.64 -17.56 -16.65
CA ASP A 73 -11.80 -16.86 -15.36
C ASP A 73 -10.55 -16.06 -14.96
N ARG A 74 -9.42 -16.24 -15.66
CA ARG A 74 -8.17 -15.51 -15.38
C ARG A 74 -8.23 -14.11 -15.97
N VAL A 75 -9.03 -13.25 -15.35
CA VAL A 75 -9.11 -11.81 -15.66
C VAL A 75 -7.73 -11.12 -15.59
N ARG A 76 -6.76 -11.66 -14.82
CA ARG A 76 -5.40 -11.08 -14.68
C ARG A 76 -4.32 -12.15 -14.68
N ILE A 77 -3.89 -12.56 -15.87
CA ILE A 77 -2.91 -13.65 -16.11
C ILE A 77 -1.56 -13.42 -15.39
N LYS A 78 -1.15 -12.16 -15.18
CA LYS A 78 0.15 -11.80 -14.57
C LYS A 78 0.11 -11.46 -13.08
N ARG A 79 -1.05 -11.62 -12.39
CA ARG A 79 -1.18 -11.19 -11.00
C ARG A 79 -0.78 -12.29 -10.01
N GLY A 80 0.53 -12.42 -9.76
CA GLY A 80 1.05 -13.23 -8.64
C GLY A 80 0.80 -12.55 -7.28
N SER A 81 0.17 -13.27 -6.35
CA SER A 81 0.08 -12.82 -4.94
C SER A 81 1.45 -12.97 -4.27
N LYS A 82 1.96 -11.91 -3.64
CA LYS A 82 3.18 -11.95 -2.80
C LYS A 82 2.92 -12.36 -1.34
N ARG A 83 1.70 -12.78 -1.02
CA ARG A 83 1.34 -13.25 0.31
C ARG A 83 2.17 -14.47 0.70
N CYS A 84 2.81 -14.44 1.86
CA CYS A 84 3.68 -15.50 2.38
C CYS A 84 3.35 -15.85 3.84
N GLY A 85 2.18 -15.45 4.33
CA GLY A 85 1.77 -15.70 5.71
C GLY A 85 2.44 -14.77 6.73
N CYS A 86 2.87 -13.57 6.31
CA CYS A 86 3.57 -12.64 7.21
C CYS A 86 2.78 -12.36 8.50
N PRO A 87 3.39 -12.56 9.68
CA PRO A 87 2.72 -12.38 10.96
C PRO A 87 2.61 -10.90 11.36
N MET A 88 3.30 -9.99 10.67
CA MET A 88 3.37 -8.59 11.09
C MET A 88 2.00 -7.92 11.18
N ARG A 89 1.72 -7.27 12.32
CA ARG A 89 0.49 -6.52 12.62
C ARG A 89 0.81 -5.21 13.32
N ILE A 90 -0.01 -4.20 13.09
CA ILE A 90 0.07 -2.90 13.77
C ILE A 90 -1.34 -2.30 13.88
N SER A 91 -1.58 -1.43 14.85
CA SER A 91 -2.90 -0.81 15.04
C SER A 91 -2.79 0.71 15.04
N LEU A 92 -3.82 1.36 14.53
CA LEU A 92 -4.13 2.75 14.85
C LEU A 92 -5.27 2.76 15.87
N ARG A 93 -5.16 3.59 16.91
CA ARG A 93 -6.19 3.71 17.96
C ARG A 93 -6.50 5.18 18.22
N ALA A 94 -7.77 5.52 18.31
CA ALA A 94 -8.19 6.80 18.86
C ALA A 94 -7.72 6.92 20.31
N ILE A 95 -7.16 8.07 20.67
CA ILE A 95 -6.75 8.38 22.05
C ILE A 95 -7.99 8.41 22.94
N ASP A 96 -9.01 9.18 22.53
CA ASP A 96 -10.34 9.12 23.11
C ASP A 96 -11.27 8.24 22.26
N LYS A 97 -11.70 7.12 22.84
CA LYS A 97 -12.59 6.16 22.17
C LYS A 97 -13.99 6.72 21.94
N ASN A 98 -14.42 7.72 22.71
CA ASN A 98 -15.73 8.35 22.61
C ASN A 98 -15.71 9.57 21.68
N ALA A 99 -14.52 10.03 21.28
CA ALA A 99 -14.32 11.10 20.30
C ALA A 99 -13.32 10.69 19.21
N PRO A 100 -13.65 9.69 18.37
CA PRO A 100 -12.74 9.16 17.35
C PRO A 100 -12.44 10.12 16.19
N ALA A 101 -13.09 11.29 16.14
CA ALA A 101 -12.69 12.39 15.26
C ALA A 101 -11.43 13.14 15.74
N GLY A 102 -11.06 12.97 17.02
CA GLY A 102 -9.88 13.58 17.64
C GLY A 102 -8.59 12.80 17.35
N GLU A 103 -7.64 12.84 18.29
CA GLU A 103 -6.30 12.30 18.08
C GLU A 103 -6.25 10.77 17.95
N TRP A 104 -5.31 10.29 17.12
CA TRP A 104 -5.02 8.87 16.93
C TRP A 104 -3.54 8.57 17.16
N ALA A 105 -3.25 7.40 17.73
CA ALA A 105 -1.89 6.90 17.92
C ALA A 105 -1.61 5.67 17.06
N ILE A 106 -0.37 5.56 16.60
CA ILE A 106 0.21 4.28 16.16
C ILE A 106 0.53 3.46 17.41
N VAL A 107 0.02 2.24 17.48
CA VAL A 107 0.19 1.34 18.62
C VAL A 107 0.71 -0.02 18.16
N HIS A 108 1.79 -0.48 18.79
CA HIS A 108 2.38 -1.78 18.53
C HIS A 108 1.53 -2.90 19.12
N THR A 109 1.47 -4.03 18.41
CA THR A 109 0.75 -5.23 18.86
C THR A 109 1.75 -6.25 19.38
N GLY A 110 2.30 -5.98 20.56
CA GLY A 110 3.40 -6.77 21.14
C GLY A 110 4.56 -6.93 20.16
N ASN A 111 5.21 -8.10 20.14
CA ASN A 111 6.31 -8.39 19.21
C ASN A 111 5.86 -8.49 17.74
N GLY A 112 4.54 -8.56 17.49
CA GLY A 112 4.00 -8.71 16.14
C GLY A 112 4.23 -7.50 15.24
N SER A 113 4.61 -6.32 15.76
CA SER A 113 4.83 -5.13 14.91
C SER A 113 6.19 -5.08 14.24
N ALA A 114 7.17 -5.84 14.75
CA ALA A 114 8.53 -5.87 14.20
C ALA A 114 8.87 -7.20 13.49
N VAL A 115 8.09 -8.26 13.74
CA VAL A 115 8.37 -9.61 13.26
C VAL A 115 7.78 -9.84 11.87
N HIS A 116 8.66 -10.10 10.90
CA HIS A 116 8.33 -10.49 9.53
C HIS A 116 8.88 -11.88 9.20
N ASN A 117 8.32 -12.53 8.19
CA ASN A 117 8.87 -13.76 7.62
C ASN A 117 9.42 -13.58 6.20
N HIS A 118 9.73 -12.33 5.85
CA HIS A 118 10.33 -11.94 4.59
C HIS A 118 11.22 -10.72 4.77
N LYS A 119 12.23 -10.56 3.91
CA LYS A 119 13.03 -9.33 3.83
C LYS A 119 12.17 -8.12 3.42
N PRO A 120 12.55 -6.90 3.83
CA PRO A 120 12.11 -5.69 3.17
C PRO A 120 12.37 -5.76 1.66
N SER A 121 11.48 -5.16 0.88
CA SER A 121 11.70 -4.92 -0.54
C SER A 121 12.67 -3.76 -0.72
N MET A 122 13.65 -3.92 -1.61
CA MET A 122 14.59 -2.84 -1.97
C MET A 122 13.91 -1.69 -2.74
N ASP A 123 12.86 -2.00 -3.49
CA ASP A 123 12.13 -1.04 -4.32
C ASP A 123 10.67 -0.94 -3.86
N ALA A 124 10.24 0.25 -3.45
CA ALA A 124 8.85 0.50 -3.02
C ALA A 124 7.83 0.23 -4.14
N ARG A 125 8.21 0.36 -5.41
CA ARG A 125 7.33 0.14 -6.58
C ARG A 125 6.86 -1.31 -6.68
N VAL A 126 7.50 -2.26 -6.01
CA VAL A 126 6.99 -3.64 -5.97
C VAL A 126 5.66 -3.75 -5.24
N HIS A 127 5.32 -2.76 -4.38
CA HIS A 127 4.08 -2.70 -3.62
C HIS A 127 3.04 -1.86 -4.37
N ALA A 128 1.99 -2.53 -4.89
CA ALA A 128 0.97 -1.87 -5.70
C ALA A 128 0.21 -0.75 -4.97
N ALA A 129 -0.01 -0.89 -3.66
CA ALA A 129 -0.69 0.13 -2.87
C ALA A 129 0.13 1.44 -2.79
N HIS A 130 1.46 1.36 -2.73
CA HIS A 130 2.31 2.55 -2.74
C HIS A 130 2.27 3.26 -4.09
N ARG A 131 2.26 2.51 -5.20
CA ARG A 131 2.09 3.10 -6.55
C ARG A 131 0.73 3.75 -6.70
N SER A 132 -0.34 3.08 -6.25
CA SER A 132 -1.71 3.61 -6.30
C SER A 132 -1.85 4.91 -5.51
N ARG A 133 -1.29 4.97 -4.29
CA ARG A 133 -1.33 6.20 -3.48
C ARG A 133 -0.51 7.32 -4.12
N ALA A 134 0.69 7.03 -4.62
CA ALA A 134 1.48 8.02 -5.33
C ALA A 134 0.75 8.59 -6.55
N ALA A 135 0.04 7.76 -7.31
CA ALA A 135 -0.79 8.22 -8.43
C ALA A 135 -1.94 9.11 -7.94
N GLN A 136 -2.61 8.76 -6.84
CA GLN A 136 -3.66 9.57 -6.23
C GLN A 136 -3.13 10.92 -5.72
N ASP A 137 -1.96 10.92 -5.06
CA ASP A 137 -1.30 12.14 -4.59
C ASP A 137 -0.97 13.06 -5.77
N ILE A 138 -0.42 12.52 -6.86
CA ILE A 138 -0.16 13.27 -8.11
C ILE A 138 -1.46 13.86 -8.64
N ILE A 139 -2.56 13.11 -8.71
CA ILE A 139 -3.86 13.63 -9.16
C ILE A 139 -4.36 14.75 -8.24
N ALA A 140 -4.12 14.66 -6.94
CA ALA A 140 -4.59 15.64 -5.96
C ALA A 140 -3.74 16.91 -5.89
N THR A 141 -2.42 16.83 -6.10
CA THR A 141 -1.49 17.97 -6.01
C THR A 141 -1.10 18.58 -7.34
N SER A 142 -1.20 17.83 -8.44
CA SER A 142 -0.85 18.33 -9.76
C SER A 142 -2.10 18.90 -10.42
N GLU A 143 -2.08 20.17 -10.79
CA GLU A 143 -2.95 20.69 -11.83
C GLU A 143 -2.68 19.93 -13.14
N ARG A 144 -3.39 18.81 -13.35
CA ARG A 144 -3.56 18.03 -14.61
C ARG A 144 -2.34 17.44 -15.35
N SER A 145 -1.11 17.94 -15.22
CA SER A 145 -0.04 17.73 -16.20
C SER A 145 0.40 16.27 -16.47
N VAL A 146 0.68 15.45 -15.45
CA VAL A 146 1.26 14.10 -15.68
C VAL A 146 0.20 13.10 -16.15
N HIS A 147 -0.98 13.11 -15.52
CA HIS A 147 -2.10 12.26 -15.91
C HIS A 147 -2.60 12.62 -17.32
N SER A 148 -2.73 13.93 -17.60
CA SER A 148 -3.14 14.39 -18.93
C SER A 148 -2.12 14.01 -20.00
N THR A 149 -0.82 13.96 -19.67
CA THR A 149 0.21 13.52 -20.61
C THR A 149 0.10 12.02 -20.92
N ILE A 150 -0.15 11.18 -19.91
CA ILE A 150 -0.36 9.74 -20.11
C ILE A 150 -1.61 9.48 -20.95
N GLU A 151 -2.71 10.16 -20.66
CA GLU A 151 -3.96 10.06 -21.42
C GLU A 151 -3.79 10.53 -22.87
N ALA A 152 -3.20 11.72 -23.08
CA ALA A 152 -2.98 12.28 -24.40
C ALA A 152 -2.06 11.40 -25.26
N GLN A 153 -0.94 10.92 -24.70
CA GLN A 153 -0.04 10.02 -25.42
C GLN A 153 -0.69 8.66 -25.68
N SER A 154 -1.53 8.17 -24.77
CA SER A 154 -2.28 6.93 -24.96
C SER A 154 -3.30 7.05 -26.09
N ALA A 155 -4.06 8.15 -26.14
CA ALA A 155 -5.01 8.45 -27.22
C ALA A 155 -4.31 8.65 -28.57
N ALA A 156 -3.10 9.19 -28.57
CA ALA A 156 -2.26 9.32 -29.76
C ALA A 156 -1.61 7.99 -30.22
N GLY A 157 -1.91 6.86 -29.58
CA GLY A 157 -1.39 5.55 -29.96
C GLY A 157 0.09 5.32 -29.60
N VAL A 158 0.68 6.17 -28.74
CA VAL A 158 2.09 6.03 -28.35
C VAL A 158 2.31 4.69 -27.62
N PRO A 159 3.37 3.93 -27.95
CA PRO A 159 3.70 2.69 -27.26
C PRO A 159 3.97 2.92 -25.76
N VAL A 160 3.52 1.99 -24.91
CA VAL A 160 3.66 2.07 -23.45
C VAL A 160 5.11 2.30 -22.99
N ALA A 161 6.08 1.70 -23.67
CA ALA A 161 7.50 1.88 -23.36
C ALA A 161 7.97 3.34 -23.55
N ASN A 162 7.46 4.02 -24.57
CA ASN A 162 7.81 5.40 -24.88
C ASN A 162 7.15 6.36 -23.89
N ILE A 163 5.87 6.13 -23.55
CA ILE A 163 5.17 6.88 -22.50
C ILE A 163 5.95 6.77 -21.18
N TYR A 164 6.36 5.55 -20.82
CA TYR A 164 7.16 5.33 -19.61
C TYR A 164 8.52 6.04 -19.66
N ALA A 165 9.22 6.02 -20.79
CA ALA A 165 10.48 6.75 -20.95
C ALA A 165 10.30 8.28 -20.79
N THR A 166 9.22 8.83 -21.35
CA THR A 166 8.86 10.25 -21.13
C THR A 166 8.62 10.53 -19.65
N MET A 167 7.86 9.67 -18.96
CA MET A 167 7.61 9.83 -17.51
C MET A 167 8.90 9.77 -16.69
N LEU A 168 9.80 8.83 -16.99
CA LEU A 168 11.10 8.74 -16.31
C LEU A 168 12.00 9.95 -16.55
N ASN A 169 11.96 10.53 -17.76
CA ASN A 169 12.73 11.74 -18.08
C ASN A 169 12.19 12.96 -17.33
N HIS A 170 10.88 13.05 -17.13
CA HIS A 170 10.27 14.14 -16.34
C HIS A 170 10.44 13.95 -14.83
N ASP A 171 10.29 12.72 -14.35
CA ASP A 171 10.44 12.35 -12.94
C ASP A 171 11.21 11.03 -12.81
N PRO A 172 12.54 11.08 -12.59
CA PRO A 172 13.36 9.89 -12.38
C PRO A 172 12.95 9.05 -11.17
N ASN A 173 12.24 9.66 -10.21
CA ASN A 173 11.75 9.00 -9.00
C ASN A 173 10.31 8.52 -9.12
N THR A 174 9.75 8.50 -10.33
CA THR A 174 8.36 8.11 -10.56
C THR A 174 8.06 6.73 -9.99
N MET A 175 6.92 6.63 -9.31
CA MET A 175 6.40 5.36 -8.80
C MET A 175 5.69 4.55 -9.87
N LEU A 176 5.53 5.09 -11.08
CA LEU A 176 4.88 4.40 -12.19
C LEU A 176 5.72 3.23 -12.69
N LEU A 177 5.07 2.17 -13.12
CA LEU A 177 5.67 1.09 -13.89
C LEU A 177 4.95 0.97 -15.25
N PRO A 178 5.61 0.42 -16.29
CA PRO A 178 4.97 0.24 -17.60
C PRO A 178 3.62 -0.48 -17.53
N LYS A 179 3.48 -1.44 -16.60
CA LYS A 179 2.23 -2.15 -16.36
C LYS A 179 1.09 -1.26 -15.85
N ASP A 180 1.39 -0.20 -15.12
CA ASP A 180 0.36 0.71 -14.59
C ASP A 180 -0.20 1.55 -15.73
N ILE A 181 0.64 1.97 -16.68
CA ILE A 181 0.22 2.64 -17.94
C ILE A 181 -0.59 1.69 -18.81
N ALA A 182 -0.16 0.44 -18.98
CA ALA A 182 -0.89 -0.56 -19.76
C ALA A 182 -2.30 -0.80 -19.21
N ASN A 183 -2.45 -0.93 -17.88
CA ASN A 183 -3.76 -1.12 -17.25
C ASN A 183 -4.68 0.11 -17.31
N ALA A 184 -4.16 1.29 -17.66
CA ALA A 184 -4.95 2.52 -17.82
C ALA A 184 -5.49 2.69 -19.26
N LYS A 185 -5.00 1.90 -20.22
CA LYS A 185 -5.48 1.89 -21.61
C LYS A 185 -6.70 1.00 -21.85
N ASP A 186 -6.91 0.01 -20.97
CA ASP A 186 -8.03 -0.94 -20.99
C ASP A 186 -9.22 -0.40 -20.19
#